data_AF-A0A968A1A9-F1
#
_entry.id   AF-A0A968A1A9-F1
#
_cell.length_a   1.000
_cell.length_b   1.000
_cell.length_c   1.000
_cell.angle_alpha   90.00
_cell.angle_beta   90.00
_cell.angle_gamma   90.00
#
_symmetry.space_group_name_H-M   'P 1'
#
loop_
_entity.id
_entity.type
_entity.pdbx_description
1 polymer ?
#
loop_
_entity_poly.entity_id
_entity_poly.type
_entity_poly.pdbx_seq_one_letter_code
_entity_poly.pdbx_strand_id
1 'polypeptide(L)'
;MRLYHSKLFIIIIPIILSLVLVSCDANVTETQQIEVLVSADGEMSTLELDAGSTVRDVIRAAEIELSELDRVSPGELSLISEGMEITVVRVREEFEIEEVTIPFEQQMQPSELLSEGEMQPLQLGENGIQEITYRRLFEDGVEVSRNAIKSV
;
A
#
# COMPACT_ATOMS: atom_id res chain seq x y z
N MET A 1 -59.66 -66.61 40.60
CA MET A 1 -59.13 -66.99 39.26
C MET A 1 -59.12 -65.72 38.41
N ARG A 2 -57.95 -65.13 38.08
CA ARG A 2 -57.21 -65.33 36.80
C ARG A 2 -58.13 -65.03 35.60
N LEU A 3 -57.90 -64.08 34.68
CA LEU A 3 -56.68 -63.59 33.99
C LEU A 3 -56.90 -62.13 33.52
N TYR A 4 -55.95 -61.20 33.65
CA TYR A 4 -54.72 -60.93 32.86
C TYR A 4 -54.93 -60.13 31.55
N HIS A 5 -54.36 -58.92 31.55
CA HIS A 5 -53.84 -58.08 30.46
C HIS A 5 -54.63 -57.83 29.16
N SER A 6 -54.93 -56.54 28.93
CA SER A 6 -54.47 -55.84 27.72
C SER A 6 -54.40 -54.32 27.94
N LYS A 7 -53.54 -53.87 28.86
CA LYS A 7 -53.09 -52.46 28.94
C LYS A 7 -51.78 -52.23 28.17
N LEU A 8 -51.44 -53.15 27.27
CA LEU A 8 -50.16 -53.16 26.56
C LEU A 8 -50.15 -52.20 25.35
N PHE A 9 -51.32 -51.75 24.86
CA PHE A 9 -51.38 -50.91 23.66
C PHE A 9 -51.41 -49.40 23.94
N ILE A 10 -51.76 -48.97 25.16
CA ILE A 10 -51.99 -47.54 25.48
C ILE A 10 -50.76 -46.84 26.07
N ILE A 11 -49.69 -47.58 26.40
CA ILE A 11 -48.44 -47.00 26.94
C ILE A 11 -47.36 -46.82 25.85
N ILE A 12 -47.54 -47.36 24.65
CA ILE A 12 -46.55 -47.27 23.55
C ILE A 12 -46.64 -45.97 22.74
N ILE A 13 -47.79 -45.28 22.76
CA ILE A 13 -48.01 -44.05 21.98
C ILE A 13 -47.33 -42.78 22.55
N PRO A 14 -47.14 -42.59 23.87
CA PRO A 14 -46.39 -41.43 24.37
C PRO A 14 -44.87 -41.64 24.44
N ILE A 15 -44.34 -42.85 24.21
CA ILE A 15 -42.88 -43.12 24.21
C ILE A 15 -42.25 -42.82 22.85
N ILE A 16 -43.02 -42.94 21.76
CA ILE A 16 -42.54 -42.60 20.40
C ILE A 16 -42.59 -41.09 20.12
N LEU A 17 -43.36 -40.31 20.88
CA LEU A 17 -43.43 -38.85 20.72
C LEU A 17 -42.32 -38.08 21.46
N SER A 18 -41.58 -38.73 22.37
CA SER A 18 -40.41 -38.14 23.04
C SER A 18 -39.10 -38.33 22.25
N LEU A 19 -39.13 -39.04 21.12
CA LEU A 19 -37.95 -39.43 20.34
C LEU A 19 -37.86 -38.67 19.00
N VAL A 20 -38.15 -37.37 18.99
CA VAL A 20 -37.94 -36.50 17.80
C VAL A 20 -37.21 -35.19 18.16
N LEU A 21 -36.37 -35.20 19.20
CA LEU A 21 -35.51 -34.06 19.55
C LEU A 21 -34.01 -34.39 19.41
N VAL A 22 -33.64 -35.05 18.33
CA VAL A 22 -32.24 -35.29 17.92
C VAL A 22 -32.28 -35.33 16.39
N SER A 23 -31.65 -34.48 15.58
CA SER A 23 -30.44 -33.67 15.72
C SER A 23 -30.66 -32.29 15.10
N CYS A 24 -30.10 -31.25 15.72
CA CYS A 24 -29.56 -30.12 14.97
C CYS A 24 -28.04 -30.28 15.05
N ASP A 25 -27.47 -31.09 14.17
CA ASP A 25 -26.03 -30.98 13.89
C ASP A 25 -25.87 -29.68 13.12
N ALA A 26 -25.70 -28.59 13.86
CA ALA A 26 -25.05 -27.42 13.32
C ALA A 26 -23.62 -27.86 13.04
N ASN A 27 -23.37 -28.34 11.81
CA ASN A 27 -22.01 -28.46 11.30
C ASN A 27 -21.41 -27.06 11.38
N VAL A 28 -20.69 -26.79 12.47
CA VAL A 28 -19.78 -25.65 12.57
C VAL A 28 -18.70 -25.98 11.56
N THR A 29 -18.78 -25.36 10.39
CA THR A 29 -17.63 -25.28 9.51
C THR A 29 -16.59 -24.49 10.30
N GLU A 30 -15.65 -25.18 10.95
CA GLU A 30 -14.43 -24.56 11.45
C GLU A 30 -13.74 -23.93 10.24
N THR A 31 -13.92 -22.63 10.06
CA THR A 31 -13.03 -21.89 9.18
C THR A 31 -11.69 -21.87 9.87
N GLN A 32 -10.71 -22.53 9.25
CA GLN A 32 -9.33 -22.45 9.71
C GLN A 32 -8.92 -20.99 9.66
N GLN A 33 -8.61 -20.39 10.81
CA GLN A 33 -8.05 -19.06 10.87
C GLN A 33 -6.56 -19.13 10.56
N ILE A 34 -6.06 -18.14 9.83
CA ILE A 34 -4.67 -17.97 9.44
C ILE A 34 -4.16 -16.68 10.07
N GLU A 35 -3.08 -16.79 10.83
CA GLU A 35 -2.38 -15.65 11.41
C GLU A 35 -1.43 -15.03 10.38
N VAL A 36 -1.48 -13.71 10.23
CA VAL A 36 -0.58 -12.92 9.37
C VAL A 36 -0.06 -11.69 10.10
N LEU A 37 1.13 -11.24 9.69
CA LEU A 37 1.76 -10.03 10.17
C LEU A 37 1.65 -8.95 9.11
N VAL A 38 1.20 -7.77 9.49
CA VAL A 38 1.07 -6.60 8.62
C VAL A 38 2.01 -5.52 9.10
N SER A 39 2.92 -5.09 8.24
CA SER A 39 3.82 -3.97 8.47
C SER A 39 3.41 -2.80 7.57
N ALA A 40 2.98 -1.69 8.17
CA ALA A 40 2.59 -0.47 7.45
C ALA A 40 2.94 0.76 8.30
N ASP A 41 3.40 1.83 7.66
CA ASP A 41 3.68 3.12 8.32
C ASP A 41 4.65 3.03 9.53
N GLY A 42 5.52 2.01 9.53
CA GLY A 42 6.46 1.72 10.62
C GLY A 42 5.85 0.98 11.82
N GLU A 43 4.57 0.61 11.75
CA GLU A 43 3.88 -0.21 12.74
C GLU A 43 3.71 -1.65 12.25
N MET A 44 3.76 -2.60 13.19
CA MET A 44 3.50 -4.02 12.94
C MET A 44 2.24 -4.45 13.71
N SER A 45 1.32 -5.09 13.00
CA SER A 45 0.06 -5.62 13.54
C SER A 45 -0.10 -7.09 13.18
N THR A 46 -0.65 -7.87 14.10
CA THR A 46 -1.02 -9.27 13.84
C THR A 46 -2.52 -9.36 13.63
N LEU A 47 -2.93 -10.06 12.57
CA LEU A 47 -4.34 -10.28 12.25
C LEU A 47 -4.62 -11.74 11.96
N GLU A 48 -5.83 -12.18 12.32
CA GLU A 48 -6.33 -13.52 12.06
C GLU A 48 -7.50 -13.42 11.08
N LEU A 49 -7.40 -14.10 9.93
CA LEU A 49 -8.44 -14.13 8.91
C LEU A 49 -8.75 -15.56 8.48
N ASP A 50 -9.93 -15.78 7.90
CA ASP A 50 -10.33 -17.10 7.40
C ASP A 50 -9.38 -17.59 6.27
N ALA A 51 -9.10 -18.88 6.27
CA ALA A 51 -8.35 -19.53 5.21
C ALA A 51 -8.98 -19.30 3.84
N GLY A 52 -8.16 -18.91 2.87
CA GLY A 52 -8.62 -18.51 1.53
C GLY A 52 -8.82 -17.00 1.36
N SER A 53 -8.65 -16.20 2.42
CA SER A 53 -8.59 -14.74 2.30
C SER A 53 -7.36 -14.29 1.49
N THR A 54 -7.45 -13.09 0.93
CA THR A 54 -6.35 -12.48 0.16
C THR A 54 -5.65 -11.40 0.97
N VAL A 55 -4.44 -11.03 0.54
CA VAL A 55 -3.71 -9.89 1.10
C VAL A 55 -4.56 -8.62 1.11
N ARG A 56 -5.38 -8.38 0.07
CA ARG A 56 -6.33 -7.25 0.06
C ARG A 56 -7.34 -7.29 1.21
N ASP A 57 -7.81 -8.47 1.57
CA ASP A 57 -8.77 -8.62 2.67
C ASP A 57 -8.10 -8.32 4.01
N VAL A 58 -6.84 -8.71 4.17
CA VAL A 58 -6.02 -8.35 5.34
C VAL A 58 -5.87 -6.84 5.46
N ILE A 59 -5.48 -6.15 4.39
CA ILE A 59 -5.29 -4.69 4.38
C ILE A 59 -6.59 -3.97 4.75
N ARG A 60 -7.72 -4.46 4.23
CA ARG A 60 -9.04 -3.91 4.57
C ARG A 60 -9.39 -4.16 6.04
N ALA A 61 -9.10 -5.35 6.56
CA ALA A 61 -9.31 -5.68 7.97
C ALA A 61 -8.38 -4.90 8.91
N ALA A 62 -7.19 -4.53 8.43
CA ALA A 62 -6.25 -3.64 9.11
C ALA A 62 -6.66 -2.16 9.05
N GLU A 63 -7.76 -1.82 8.37
CA GLU A 63 -8.21 -0.44 8.15
C GLU A 63 -7.16 0.45 7.46
N ILE A 64 -6.29 -0.16 6.65
CA ILE A 64 -5.25 0.55 5.89
C ILE A 64 -5.82 0.97 4.53
N GLU A 65 -5.89 2.28 4.30
CA GLU A 65 -6.22 2.82 2.97
C GLU A 65 -4.95 2.93 2.13
N LEU A 66 -4.95 2.32 0.94
CA LEU A 66 -3.84 2.41 -0.01
C LEU A 66 -4.01 3.60 -0.94
N SER A 67 -2.93 4.35 -1.14
CA SER A 67 -2.84 5.35 -2.21
C SER A 67 -2.59 4.69 -3.57
N GLU A 68 -2.77 5.44 -4.67
CA GLU A 68 -2.53 4.93 -6.03
C GLU A 68 -1.09 4.49 -6.28
N LEU A 69 -0.13 5.06 -5.54
CA LEU A 69 1.29 4.78 -5.73
C LEU A 69 1.81 3.73 -4.73
N ASP A 70 1.08 3.49 -3.65
CA ASP A 70 1.49 2.55 -2.60
C ASP A 70 1.68 1.15 -3.15
N ARG A 71 2.61 0.42 -2.53
CA ARG A 71 2.98 -0.93 -2.95
C ARG A 71 2.74 -1.89 -1.80
N VAL A 72 2.23 -3.07 -2.14
CA VAL A 72 2.01 -4.15 -1.19
C VAL A 72 2.81 -5.36 -1.63
N SER A 73 3.50 -5.97 -0.68
CA SER A 73 4.21 -7.23 -0.86
C SER A 73 3.84 -8.20 0.27
N PRO A 74 3.35 -9.43 -0.02
CA PRO A 74 2.99 -9.97 -1.33
C PRO A 74 1.86 -9.19 -2.01
N GLY A 75 1.64 -9.41 -3.32
CA GLY A 75 0.64 -8.67 -4.08
C GLY A 75 -0.79 -8.86 -3.52
N GLU A 76 -1.65 -7.87 -3.72
CA GLU A 76 -3.01 -7.84 -3.13
C GLU A 76 -3.89 -9.08 -3.39
N LEU A 77 -3.69 -9.76 -4.52
CA LEU A 77 -4.47 -10.94 -4.91
C LEU A 77 -3.86 -12.26 -4.41
N SER A 78 -2.70 -12.21 -3.76
CA SER A 78 -2.07 -13.38 -3.17
C SER A 78 -2.94 -13.91 -2.03
N LEU A 79 -3.08 -15.23 -1.97
CA LEU A 79 -3.71 -15.90 -0.83
C LEU A 79 -2.80 -15.82 0.39
N ILE A 80 -3.41 -15.63 1.56
CA ILE A 80 -2.67 -15.63 2.82
C ILE A 80 -2.27 -17.04 3.24
N SER A 81 -1.17 -17.13 3.99
CA SER A 81 -0.68 -18.37 4.60
C SER A 81 -0.20 -18.09 6.01
N GLU A 82 -0.11 -19.13 6.82
CA GLU A 82 0.28 -19.03 8.24
C GLU A 82 1.62 -18.31 8.41
N GLY A 83 1.65 -17.29 9.26
CA GLY A 83 2.83 -16.49 9.56
C GLY A 83 3.32 -15.63 8.38
N MET A 84 2.48 -15.40 7.36
CA MET A 84 2.85 -14.55 6.22
C MET A 84 3.03 -13.10 6.69
N GLU A 85 4.15 -12.50 6.29
CA GLU A 85 4.40 -11.07 6.46
C GLU A 85 3.93 -10.31 5.22
N ILE A 86 3.11 -9.30 5.45
CA ILE A 86 2.54 -8.40 4.45
C ILE A 86 3.09 -7.01 4.74
N THR A 87 3.85 -6.45 3.82
CA THR A 87 4.43 -5.11 3.93
C THR A 87 3.70 -4.15 2.99
N VAL A 88 3.29 -3.02 3.54
CA VAL A 88 2.79 -1.87 2.78
C VAL A 88 3.89 -0.81 2.75
N VAL A 89 4.34 -0.45 1.56
CA VAL A 89 5.33 0.59 1.31
C VAL A 89 4.60 1.83 0.80
N ARG A 90 4.73 2.95 1.52
CA ARG A 90 4.12 4.23 1.12
C ARG A 90 4.98 4.90 0.06
N VAL A 91 4.39 5.17 -1.10
CA VAL A 91 5.11 5.79 -2.21
C VAL A 91 4.58 7.19 -2.46
N ARG A 92 5.50 8.15 -2.58
CA ARG A 92 5.15 9.56 -2.79
C ARG A 92 5.99 10.16 -3.89
N GLU A 93 5.35 10.96 -4.75
CA GLU A 93 5.99 11.72 -5.80
C GLU A 93 5.94 13.22 -5.48
N GLU A 94 7.07 13.91 -5.67
CA GLU A 94 7.17 15.35 -5.57
C GLU A 94 7.83 15.95 -6.81
N PHE A 95 7.49 17.21 -7.09
CA PHE A 95 8.18 18.03 -8.09
C PHE A 95 8.90 19.18 -7.40
N GLU A 96 10.20 19.31 -7.68
CA GLU A 96 11.06 20.37 -7.17
C GLU A 96 11.56 21.20 -8.35
N ILE A 97 11.52 22.52 -8.22
CA ILE A 97 12.07 23.45 -9.21
C ILE A 97 13.34 24.07 -8.63
N GLU A 98 14.44 23.96 -9.36
CA GLU A 98 15.74 24.53 -9.02
C GLU A 98 16.12 25.58 -10.07
N GLU A 99 16.39 26.80 -9.62
CA GLU A 99 16.88 27.89 -10.48
C GLU A 99 18.41 27.93 -10.47
N VAL A 100 19.01 27.86 -11.66
CA VAL A 100 20.45 27.91 -11.87
C VAL A 100 20.79 29.17 -12.66
N THR A 101 21.69 29.99 -12.13
CA THR A 101 22.20 31.16 -12.85
C THR A 101 23.16 30.72 -13.95
N ILE A 102 22.94 31.22 -15.17
CA ILE A 102 23.81 30.98 -16.32
C ILE A 102 24.65 32.25 -16.56
N PRO A 103 25.97 32.22 -16.30
CA PRO A 103 26.83 33.37 -16.52
C PRO A 103 26.84 33.81 -17.98
N PHE A 104 26.88 35.12 -18.23
CA PHE A 104 27.07 35.63 -19.58
C PHE A 104 28.48 35.36 -20.10
N GLU A 105 28.60 35.16 -21.40
CA GLU A 105 29.91 35.04 -22.07
C GLU A 105 30.52 36.41 -22.35
N GLN A 106 31.84 36.50 -22.25
CA GLN A 106 32.59 37.69 -22.63
C GLN A 106 33.23 37.50 -24.00
N GLN A 107 33.04 38.48 -24.87
CA GLN A 107 33.68 38.51 -26.19
C GLN A 107 34.44 39.82 -26.35
N MET A 108 35.68 39.71 -26.81
CA MET A 108 36.55 40.86 -27.06
C MET A 108 36.49 41.21 -28.54
N GLN A 109 36.17 42.47 -28.85
CA GLN A 109 36.18 42.99 -30.20
C GLN A 109 37.27 44.06 -30.34
N PRO A 110 38.20 43.92 -31.30
CA PRO A 110 39.19 44.97 -31.59
C PRO A 110 38.52 46.28 -32.00
N SER A 111 39.07 47.41 -31.54
CA SER A 111 38.58 48.75 -31.87
C SER A 111 39.75 49.67 -32.20
N GLU A 112 39.65 50.41 -33.30
CA GLU A 112 40.63 51.42 -33.70
C GLU A 112 40.48 52.74 -32.90
N LEU A 113 39.39 52.89 -32.15
CA LEU A 113 39.09 54.09 -31.37
C LEU A 113 39.73 54.10 -29.98
N LEU A 114 40.24 52.95 -29.53
CA LEU A 114 40.83 52.77 -28.20
C LEU A 114 42.35 52.66 -28.31
N SER A 115 43.04 53.20 -27.31
CA SER A 115 44.50 53.05 -27.24
C SER A 115 44.88 51.61 -26.90
N GLU A 116 46.12 51.22 -27.21
CA GLU A 116 46.62 49.89 -26.86
C GLU A 116 46.57 49.67 -25.33
N GLY A 117 45.93 48.56 -24.92
CA GLY A 117 45.71 48.22 -23.51
C GLY A 117 44.47 48.86 -22.87
N GLU A 118 43.77 49.75 -23.58
CA GLU A 118 42.50 50.32 -23.12
C GLU A 118 41.34 49.35 -23.45
N MET A 119 40.50 49.06 -22.46
CA MET A 119 39.31 48.23 -22.63
C MET A 119 38.07 49.02 -22.21
N GLN A 120 37.03 48.97 -23.04
CA GLN A 120 35.76 49.59 -22.74
C GLN A 120 34.62 48.60 -23.02
N PRO A 121 33.61 48.47 -22.13
CA PRO A 121 32.45 47.64 -22.40
C PRO A 121 31.66 48.23 -23.58
N LEU A 122 31.52 47.45 -24.65
CA LEU A 122 30.64 47.79 -25.78
C LEU A 122 29.17 47.49 -25.45
N GLN A 123 28.95 46.35 -24.81
CA GLN A 123 27.64 45.88 -24.35
C GLN A 123 27.82 45.20 -22.99
N LEU A 124 26.90 45.48 -22.06
CA LEU A 124 26.85 44.76 -20.79
C LEU A 124 26.16 43.42 -21.01
N GLY A 125 26.80 42.35 -20.53
CA GLY A 125 26.15 41.05 -20.43
C GLY A 125 25.26 40.97 -19.20
N GLU A 126 24.24 40.13 -19.28
CA GLU A 126 23.35 39.82 -18.15
C GLU A 126 23.32 38.30 -17.99
N ASN A 127 23.37 37.82 -16.75
CA ASN A 127 23.24 36.40 -16.49
C ASN A 127 21.82 35.93 -16.85
N GLY A 128 21.73 34.75 -17.47
CA GLY A 128 20.48 34.05 -17.65
C GLY A 128 20.05 33.29 -16.39
N ILE A 129 18.83 32.79 -16.41
CA ILE A 129 18.29 31.84 -15.42
C ILE A 129 17.84 30.61 -16.19
N GLN A 130 18.20 29.44 -15.68
CA GLN A 130 17.72 28.15 -16.14
C GLN A 130 16.89 27.53 -15.01
N GLU A 131 15.67 27.09 -15.32
CA GLU A 131 14.82 26.36 -14.37
C GLU A 131 14.88 24.87 -14.68
N ILE A 132 15.26 24.08 -13.68
CA ILE A 132 15.29 22.62 -13.79
C ILE A 132 14.19 22.06 -12.89
N THR A 133 13.26 21.31 -13.48
CA THR A 133 12.23 20.57 -12.73
C THR A 133 12.70 19.14 -12.49
N TYR A 134 12.80 18.77 -11.21
CA TYR A 134 13.11 17.44 -10.75
C TYR A 134 11.85 16.71 -10.31
N ARG A 135 11.72 15.45 -10.70
CA ARG A 135 10.77 14.49 -10.12
C ARG A 135 11.48 13.68 -9.05
N ARG A 136 10.98 13.72 -7.83
CA ARG A 136 11.50 13.00 -6.67
C ARG A 136 10.52 11.90 -6.25
N LEU A 137 11.03 10.70 -6.01
CA LEU A 137 10.25 9.57 -5.51
C LEU A 137 10.73 9.20 -4.11
N PHE A 138 9.77 8.98 -3.21
CA PHE A 138 10.00 8.56 -1.85
C PHE A 138 9.30 7.24 -1.58
N GLU A 139 9.98 6.34 -0.86
CA GLU A 139 9.43 5.11 -0.29
C GLU A 139 9.59 5.18 1.23
N ASP A 140 8.50 5.06 1.98
CA ASP A 140 8.46 5.20 3.45
C ASP A 140 9.17 6.46 3.98
N GLY A 141 9.02 7.56 3.24
CA GLY A 141 9.63 8.86 3.55
C GLY A 141 11.09 9.01 3.16
N VAL A 142 11.74 7.96 2.65
CA VAL A 142 13.13 7.98 2.18
C VAL A 142 13.16 8.26 0.68
N GLU A 143 13.95 9.23 0.24
CA GLU A 143 14.12 9.54 -1.18
C GLU A 143 14.88 8.40 -1.88
N VAL A 144 14.22 7.73 -2.83
CA VAL A 144 14.80 6.63 -3.60
C VAL A 144 15.20 7.06 -5.02
N SER A 145 14.68 8.18 -5.53
CA SER A 145 14.98 8.66 -6.87
C SER A 145 14.82 10.17 -7.01
N ARG A 146 15.72 10.82 -7.75
CA ARG A 146 15.64 12.20 -8.21
C ARG A 146 16.04 12.28 -9.68
N ASN A 147 15.13 12.68 -10.55
CA ASN A 147 15.40 12.79 -11.98
C ASN A 147 14.99 14.15 -12.53
N ALA A 148 15.88 14.79 -13.30
CA ALA A 148 15.51 15.97 -14.06
C ALA A 148 14.55 15.56 -15.19
N ILE A 149 13.36 16.16 -15.22
CA ILE A 149 12.32 15.83 -16.21
C ILE A 149 12.06 16.97 -17.19
N LYS A 150 12.44 18.20 -16.81
CA LYS A 150 12.30 19.38 -17.65
C LYS A 150 13.42 20.36 -17.31
N SER A 151 13.93 21.02 -18.33
CA SER A 151 14.83 22.16 -18.20
C SER A 151 14.37 23.22 -19.19
N VAL A 152 14.24 24.45 -18.74
CA VAL A 152 13.88 25.62 -19.55
C VAL A 152 14.77 26.81 -19.23
#